data_AF-A0AAU7FPL6-F1
#
_entry.id   AF-A0AAU7FPL6-F1
#
_cell.length_a   1.000
_cell.length_b   1.000
_cell.length_c   1.000
_cell.angle_alpha   90.00
_cell.angle_beta   90.00
_cell.angle_gamma   90.00
#
_symmetry.space_group_name_H-M   'P 1'
#
loop_
_entity.id
_entity.type
_entity.pdbx_description
1 polymer ?
#
loop_
_entity_poly.entity_id
_entity_poly.type
_entity_poly.pdbx_seq_one_letter_code
_entity_poly.pdbx_strand_id
1 'polypeptide(L)'
;MDFTHCEAHWSYTDFHDFRCRLAACIGMNLDNMQGFGGDIPFEDYSDDIIPLLEQPDSDSYLMPEVCQTVAVRLRQLIRNWPDDDMDK
;
A
#
# COMPACT_ATOMS: atom_id res chain seq x y z
N MET A 1 22.83 -11.23 16.16
CA MET A 1 22.08 -10.44 15.17
C MET A 1 20.63 -10.84 15.35
N ASP A 2 19.90 -10.11 16.18
CA ASP A 2 18.48 -10.35 16.38
C ASP A 2 17.72 -9.45 15.41
N PHE A 3 17.24 -10.03 14.32
CA PHE A 3 16.14 -9.46 13.55
C PHE A 3 14.88 -9.73 14.38
N THR A 4 14.67 -8.88 15.39
CA THR A 4 13.48 -8.91 16.22
C THR A 4 12.28 -8.73 15.29
N HIS A 5 11.34 -9.67 15.37
CA HIS A 5 10.15 -9.77 14.56
C HIS A 5 9.34 -8.46 14.60
N CYS A 6 9.54 -7.58 13.62
CA CYS A 6 8.51 -6.65 13.17
C CYS A 6 7.62 -7.39 12.17
N GLU A 7 6.89 -8.39 12.65
CA GLU A 7 5.85 -9.03 11.86
C GLU A 7 4.59 -8.17 12.00
N ALA A 8 4.40 -7.26 11.05
CA ALA A 8 3.10 -6.64 10.84
C ALA A 8 2.11 -7.73 10.41
N HIS A 9 1.26 -8.14 11.33
CA HIS A 9 0.14 -9.03 11.05
C HIS A 9 -1.12 -8.18 10.94
N TRP A 10 -1.59 -7.98 9.72
CA TRP A 10 -2.88 -7.36 9.46
C TRP A 10 -3.91 -8.44 9.14
N SER A 11 -5.13 -8.26 9.62
CA SER A 11 -6.26 -8.98 9.02
C SER A 11 -6.47 -8.48 7.59
N TYR A 12 -7.18 -9.24 6.76
CA TYR A 12 -7.51 -8.81 5.39
C TYR A 12 -8.19 -7.43 5.36
N THR A 13 -9.05 -7.15 6.34
CA THR A 13 -9.71 -5.85 6.49
C THR A 13 -8.71 -4.76 6.86
N ASP A 14 -7.84 -5.01 7.85
CA ASP A 14 -6.85 -4.02 8.30
C ASP A 14 -5.86 -3.68 7.19
N PHE A 15 -5.47 -4.68 6.38
CA PHE A 15 -4.60 -4.44 5.22
C PHE A 15 -5.30 -3.64 4.12
N HIS A 16 -6.60 -3.85 3.91
CA HIS A 16 -7.38 -3.03 2.99
C HIS A 16 -7.46 -1.58 3.48
N ASP A 17 -7.76 -1.35 4.76
CA ASP A 17 -7.82 -0.02 5.36
C ASP A 17 -6.47 0.71 5.27
N PHE A 18 -5.37 -0.01 5.48
CA PHE A 18 -4.01 0.48 5.26
C PHE A 18 -3.79 0.94 3.81
N ARG A 19 -4.16 0.11 2.82
CA ARG A 19 -4.07 0.47 1.39
C ARG A 19 -4.93 1.68 1.06
N CYS A 20 -6.15 1.77 1.59
CA CYS A 20 -7.01 2.94 1.42
C CYS A 20 -6.36 4.22 1.95
N ARG A 21 -5.70 4.15 3.11
CA ARG A 21 -4.99 5.28 3.70
C ARG A 21 -3.77 5.69 2.87
N LEU A 22 -3.03 4.73 2.32
CA LEU A 22 -1.93 5.01 1.39
C LEU A 22 -2.43 5.67 0.10
N ALA A 23 -3.52 5.17 -0.49
CA ALA A 23 -4.15 5.77 -1.65
C ALA A 23 -4.56 7.24 -1.38
N ALA A 24 -5.15 7.50 -0.20
CA ALA A 24 -5.52 8.85 0.19
C ALA A 24 -4.31 9.81 0.28
N CYS A 25 -3.13 9.30 0.65
CA CYS A 25 -1.90 10.13 0.70
C CYS A 25 -1.47 10.65 -0.68
N ILE A 26 -1.86 9.97 -1.76
CA ILE A 26 -1.59 10.38 -3.15
C ILE A 26 -2.81 11.01 -3.83
N GLY A 27 -3.89 11.27 -3.08
CA GLY A 27 -5.14 11.84 -3.60
C GLY A 27 -6.01 10.82 -4.37
N MET A 28 -5.78 9.53 -4.16
CA MET A 28 -6.57 8.44 -4.73
C MET A 28 -7.59 7.92 -3.70
N ASN A 29 -8.76 7.47 -4.17
CA ASN A 29 -9.67 6.65 -3.37
C ASN A 29 -9.66 5.23 -3.91
N LEU A 30 -9.10 4.29 -3.14
CA LEU A 30 -8.93 2.90 -3.57
C LEU A 30 -10.27 2.21 -3.88
N ASP A 31 -11.31 2.47 -3.11
CA ASP A 31 -12.64 1.85 -3.32
C ASP A 31 -13.29 2.27 -4.65
N ASN A 32 -12.84 3.38 -5.24
CA ASN A 32 -13.30 3.83 -6.56
C ASN A 32 -12.50 3.22 -7.71
N MET A 33 -11.41 2.50 -7.42
CA MET A 33 -10.53 1.93 -8.43
C MET A 33 -11.06 0.59 -8.95
N GLN A 34 -10.72 0.28 -10.20
CA GLN A 34 -11.02 -1.01 -10.81
C GLN A 34 -10.43 -2.16 -9.99
N GLY A 35 -11.23 -3.19 -9.71
CA GLY A 35 -10.84 -4.31 -8.86
C GLY A 35 -11.19 -4.16 -7.37
N PHE A 36 -11.55 -2.95 -6.92
CA PHE A 36 -11.91 -2.65 -5.52
C PHE A 36 -13.36 -2.18 -5.35
N GLY A 37 -14.16 -2.16 -6.43
CA GLY A 37 -15.58 -1.81 -6.39
C GLY A 37 -15.98 -0.64 -7.28
N GLY A 38 -15.01 0.08 -7.86
CA GLY A 38 -15.25 1.17 -8.80
C GLY A 38 -14.73 0.91 -10.22
N ASP A 39 -14.78 1.96 -11.03
CA ASP A 39 -14.50 1.92 -12.47
C ASP A 39 -13.28 2.76 -12.89
N ILE A 40 -12.60 3.44 -11.95
CA ILE A 40 -11.45 4.30 -12.24
C ILE A 40 -10.20 3.43 -12.50
N PRO A 41 -9.52 3.58 -13.65
CA PRO A 41 -8.31 2.84 -13.95
C PRO A 41 -7.12 3.36 -13.11
N PHE A 42 -6.25 2.45 -12.66
CA PHE A 42 -4.99 2.82 -11.97
C PHE A 42 -4.03 3.63 -12.85
N GLU A 43 -4.15 3.54 -14.18
CA GLU A 43 -3.37 4.30 -15.16
C GLU A 43 -3.51 5.82 -15.03
N ASP A 44 -4.60 6.31 -14.43
CA ASP A 44 -4.81 7.75 -14.18
C ASP A 44 -3.86 8.30 -13.09
N TYR A 45 -3.18 7.43 -12.36
CA TYR A 45 -2.28 7.77 -11.27
C TYR A 45 -0.86 7.30 -11.56
N SER A 46 0.10 8.21 -11.47
CA SER A 46 1.53 7.95 -11.66
C SER A 46 2.27 8.14 -10.34
N ASP A 47 2.14 7.17 -9.43
CA ASP A 47 2.92 7.14 -8.18
C ASP A 47 3.60 5.76 -8.01
N ASP A 48 4.78 5.77 -7.38
CA ASP A 48 5.58 4.57 -7.15
C ASP A 48 4.93 3.59 -6.16
N ILE A 49 3.88 4.01 -5.43
CA ILE A 49 3.09 3.14 -4.55
C ILE A 49 2.02 2.33 -5.28
N ILE A 50 1.68 2.69 -6.53
CA ILE A 50 0.59 2.08 -7.30
C ILE A 50 0.72 0.56 -7.43
N PRO A 51 1.89 -0.04 -7.69
CA PRO A 51 2.01 -1.48 -7.79
C PRO A 51 1.57 -2.24 -6.52
N LEU A 52 1.71 -1.61 -5.33
CA LEU A 52 1.21 -2.18 -4.07
C LEU A 52 -0.31 -2.05 -3.93
N LEU A 53 -0.89 -0.96 -4.45
CA LEU A 53 -2.32 -0.67 -4.37
C LEU A 53 -3.14 -1.45 -5.40
N GLU A 54 -2.60 -1.63 -6.60
CA GLU A 54 -3.22 -2.41 -7.69
C GLU A 54 -3.12 -3.92 -7.44
N GLN A 55 -2.22 -4.35 -6.56
CA GLN A 55 -1.98 -5.76 -6.32
C GLN A 55 -3.25 -6.46 -5.80
N PRO A 56 -3.78 -7.47 -6.51
CA PRO A 56 -4.93 -8.23 -6.03
C PRO A 56 -4.54 -9.09 -4.82
N ASP A 57 -5.52 -9.36 -3.95
CA ASP A 57 -5.35 -10.22 -2.76
C ASP A 57 -5.03 -11.69 -3.10
N SER A 58 -5.06 -12.05 -4.39
CA SER A 58 -4.68 -13.36 -4.92
C SER A 58 -3.18 -13.44 -5.21
N ASP A 59 -2.59 -14.64 -5.07
CA ASP A 59 -1.18 -15.03 -5.33
C ASP A 59 -0.52 -14.35 -6.53
N SER A 60 -0.17 -13.08 -6.36
CA SER A 60 0.55 -12.25 -7.29
C SER A 60 1.76 -11.73 -6.54
N TYR A 61 2.89 -11.70 -7.23
CA TYR A 61 4.16 -11.31 -6.64
C TYR A 61 4.66 -10.05 -7.32
N LEU A 62 5.05 -9.07 -6.51
CA LEU A 62 5.81 -7.93 -6.99
C LEU A 62 7.25 -8.35 -7.28
N MET A 63 7.77 -7.92 -8.43
CA MET A 63 9.17 -8.14 -8.76
C MET A 63 10.07 -7.45 -7.72
N PRO A 64 11.24 -8.02 -7.37
CA PRO A 64 12.13 -7.46 -6.35
C PRO A 64 12.48 -5.99 -6.58
N GLU A 65 12.68 -5.59 -7.83
CA GLU A 65 13.02 -4.22 -8.22
C GLU A 65 11.84 -3.26 -7.96
N VAL A 66 10.61 -3.71 -8.24
CA VAL A 66 9.38 -2.94 -7.97
C VAL A 66 9.15 -2.84 -6.47
N CYS A 67 9.34 -3.94 -5.72
CA CYS A 67 9.30 -3.94 -4.26
C CYS A 67 10.23 -2.91 -3.65
N GLN A 68 11.45 -2.75 -4.19
CA GLN A 68 12.40 -1.76 -3.68
C GLN A 68 11.88 -0.32 -3.87
N THR A 69 11.36 -0.01 -5.05
CA THR A 69 10.76 1.30 -5.37
C THR A 69 9.55 1.59 -4.48
N VAL A 70 8.63 0.63 -4.40
CA VAL A 70 7.45 0.66 -3.51
C VAL A 70 7.87 0.88 -2.07
N ALA A 71 8.85 0.13 -1.56
CA ALA A 71 9.30 0.24 -0.16
C ALA A 71 9.94 1.61 0.14
N VAL A 72 10.66 2.19 -0.81
CA VAL A 72 11.19 3.56 -0.66
C VAL A 72 10.04 4.57 -0.59
N ARG A 73 9.07 4.47 -1.50
CA ARG A 73 7.92 5.37 -1.52
C ARG A 73 7.04 5.22 -0.29
N LEU A 74 6.76 4.00 0.12
CA LEU A 74 6.00 3.65 1.32
C LEU A 74 6.57 4.36 2.56
N ARG A 75 7.88 4.23 2.78
CA ARG A 75 8.58 4.92 3.88
C ARG A 75 8.43 6.44 3.85
N GLN A 76 8.32 7.05 2.67
CA GLN A 76 8.09 8.49 2.55
C GLN A 76 6.67 8.88 2.94
N LEU A 77 5.67 8.07 2.56
CA LEU A 77 4.26 8.33 2.84
C LEU A 77 3.97 8.18 4.35
N ILE A 78 4.40 7.08 4.96
CA ILE A 78 4.18 6.80 6.39
C ILE A 78 5.01 7.69 7.32
N ARG A 79 6.08 8.32 6.83
CA ARG A 79 6.90 9.25 7.64
C ARG A 79 6.07 10.36 8.28
N ASN A 80 5.01 10.79 7.59
CA ASN A 80 4.13 11.87 8.03
C ASN A 80 2.95 11.35 8.90
N TRP A 81 2.85 10.04 9.13
CA TRP A 81 1.84 9.48 10.02
C TRP A 81 2.27 9.63 11.49
N PRO A 82 1.32 9.63 12.44
CA PRO A 82 1.63 9.70 13.87
C PRO A 82 2.59 8.58 14.31
N ASP A 83 3.48 8.86 15.27
CA ASP A 83 4.42 7.85 15.79
C ASP A 83 3.73 6.73 16.59
N ASP A 84 2.53 7.00 17.13
CA ASP A 84 1.70 6.03 17.84
C ASP A 84 0.74 5.25 16.89
N ASP A 85 0.93 5.40 15.58
CA ASP A 85 0.10 4.73 14.58
C ASP A 85 0.54 3.28 14.40
N MET A 86 -0.40 2.35 14.55
CA MET A 86 -0.15 0.91 14.41
C MET A 86 0.30 0.52 12.99
N ASP A 87 0.00 1.36 12.00
CA ASP A 87 0.30 1.11 10.59
C ASP A 87 1.59 1.81 10.10
N LYS A 88 2.36 2.44 11.00
CA LYS A 88 3.61 3.13 10.68
C LYS A 88 4.85 2.24 10.80
#